data_AF-A0A382R927-F1
#
_entry.id   AF-A0A382R927-F1
#
_cell.length_a   1.000
_cell.length_b   1.000
_cell.length_c   1.000
_cell.angle_alpha   90.00
_cell.angle_beta   90.00
_cell.angle_gamma   90.00
#
_symmetry.space_group_name_H-M   'P 1'
#
loop_
_entity.id
_entity.type
_entity.pdbx_description
1 polymer ?
#
loop_
_entity_poly.entity_id
_entity_poly.type
_entity_poly.pdbx_seq_one_letter_code
_entity_poly.pdbx_strand_id
1 'polypeptide(L)' 'MSDYDEFISRVKELSLIGSLAGLMGWDQETMMPPKGGPLRSEMMAFLSKQSHKRMTDPEMGKLLDSLESQN' A
#
# COMPACT_ATOMS: atom_id res chain seq x y z
N MET A 1 -6.75 -17.58 12.31
CA MET A 1 -6.73 -16.12 12.53
C MET A 1 -8.16 -15.64 12.42
N SER A 2 -8.58 -14.68 13.23
CA SER A 2 -9.92 -14.08 13.12
C SER A 2 -10.00 -13.21 11.87
N ASP A 3 -11.21 -12.91 11.39
CA ASP A 3 -11.43 -11.95 10.30
C ASP A 3 -10.81 -10.58 10.62
N TYR A 4 -10.82 -10.19 11.90
CA TYR A 4 -10.16 -8.98 12.37
C TYR A 4 -8.64 -9.05 12.19
N ASP A 5 -8.02 -10.17 12.55
CA ASP A 5 -6.57 -10.35 12.37
C ASP A 5 -6.16 -10.29 10.89
N GLU A 6 -6.96 -10.88 10.00
CA GLU A 6 -6.74 -10.85 8.55
C GLU A 6 -6.91 -9.43 7.99
N PHE A 7 -7.98 -8.74 8.38
CA PHE A 7 -8.19 -7.34 8.01
C PHE A 7 -7.02 -6.45 8.44
N ILE A 8 -6.59 -6.57 9.70
CA ILE A 8 -5.45 -5.79 10.22
C ILE A 8 -4.16 -6.15 9.50
N SER A 9 -3.95 -7.42 9.14
CA SER A 9 -2.80 -7.83 8.32
C SER A 9 -2.76 -7.10 6.97
N ARG A 10 -3.89 -7.06 6.27
CA ARG A 10 -4.03 -6.34 4.98
C ARG A 10 -3.83 -4.83 5.12
N VAL A 11 -4.39 -4.22 6.16
CA VAL A 11 -4.21 -2.79 6.45
C VAL A 11 -2.74 -2.47 6.75
N LYS A 12 -2.04 -3.31 7.51
CA LYS A 12 -0.61 -3.14 7.78
C LYS A 12 0.21 -3.20 6.49
N GLU A 13 -0.11 -4.09 5.57
CA GLU A 13 0.58 -4.16 4.28
C GLU A 13 0.35 -2.89 3.44
N LEU A 14 -0.88 -2.39 3.37
CA LEU A 14 -1.18 -1.10 2.70
C LEU A 14 -0.42 0.07 3.33
N SER A 15 -0.36 0.13 4.66
CA SER A 15 0.40 1.15 5.41
C SER A 15 1.90 1.08 5.11
N LEU A 16 2.46 -0.12 5.03
CA LEU A 16 3.86 -0.33 4.66
C LEU A 16 4.14 0.17 3.24
N ILE A 17 3.29 -0.16 2.27
CA ILE A 17 3.42 0.34 0.88
C ILE A 17 3.36 1.88 0.86
N GLY A 18 2.44 2.49 1.62
CA GLY A 18 2.35 3.94 1.76
C GLY A 18 3.63 4.56 2.34
N SER A 19 4.22 3.92 3.35
CA SER A 19 5.46 4.36 3.98
C SER A 19 6.66 4.28 3.01
N LEU A 20 6.75 3.22 2.22
CA LEU A 20 7.76 3.08 1.16
C LEU A 20 7.60 4.16 0.09
N ALA A 21 6.37 4.44 -0.35
CA ALA A 21 6.11 5.51 -1.30
C ALA A 21 6.48 6.89 -0.75
N GLY A 22 6.18 7.15 0.52
CA GLY A 22 6.59 8.38 1.21
C GLY A 22 8.12 8.54 1.27
N LEU A 23 8.84 7.48 1.63
CA LEU A 23 10.31 7.49 1.67
C LEU A 23 10.91 7.74 0.28
N MET A 24 10.40 7.07 -0.77
CA MET A 24 10.88 7.29 -2.14
C MET A 24 10.54 8.69 -2.66
N GLY A 25 9.40 9.26 -2.27
CA GLY A 25 9.03 10.63 -2.56
C GLY A 25 9.98 11.62 -1.91
N TRP A 26 10.27 11.47 -0.62
CA TRP A 26 11.25 12.31 0.07
C TRP A 26 12.64 12.21 -0.56
N ASP A 27 13.11 10.99 -0.85
CA ASP A 27 14.41 10.78 -1.49
C ASP A 27 14.47 11.47 -2.86
N GLN A 28 13.37 11.46 -3.63
CA GLN A 28 13.30 12.09 -4.96
C GLN A 28 13.59 13.58 -4.90
N GLU A 29 13.07 14.25 -3.87
CA GLU A 29 13.15 15.69 -3.70
C GLU A 29 14.41 16.14 -2.96
N THR A 30 15.19 15.23 -2.36
CA THR A 30 16.32 15.59 -1.48
C THR A 30 17.65 14.95 -1.84
N MET A 31 17.66 13.66 -2.20
CA MET A 31 18.89 12.86 -2.34
C MET A 31 19.10 12.28 -3.75
N MET A 32 18.03 12.14 -4.54
CA MET A 32 18.07 11.46 -5.82
C MET A 32 19.00 12.18 -6.82
N PRO A 33 19.95 11.46 -7.46
CA PRO A 33 20.80 12.05 -8.48
C PRO A 33 19.99 12.42 -9.75
N PRO A 34 20.44 13.39 -10.56
CA PRO A 34 19.67 13.89 -11.72
C PRO A 34 19.25 12.82 -12.74
N LYS A 35 20.01 11.73 -12.87
CA LYS A 35 19.73 10.62 -13.80
C LYS A 35 18.83 9.52 -13.20
N GLY A 36 18.37 9.66 -11.95
CA GLY A 36 17.55 8.68 -11.25
C GLY A 36 16.07 8.67 -11.63
N GLY A 37 15.59 9.70 -12.34
CA GLY A 37 14.18 9.90 -12.66
C GLY A 37 13.47 8.70 -13.32
N PRO A 38 14.03 8.06 -14.36
CA PRO A 38 13.38 6.92 -15.02
C PRO A 38 13.08 5.77 -14.04
N LEU A 39 14.09 5.30 -13.31
CA LEU A 39 13.92 4.22 -12.34
C LEU A 39 12.99 4.63 -11.17
N ARG A 40 13.09 5.87 -10.69
CA ARG A 40 12.19 6.39 -9.65
C ARG A 40 10.73 6.35 -10.09
N SER A 41 10.45 6.73 -11.33
CA SER A 41 9.09 6.71 -11.87
C SER A 41 8.52 5.29 -11.92
N GLU A 42 9.33 4.29 -12.32
CA GLU A 42 8.93 2.88 -12.32
C GLU A 42 8.65 2.36 -10.92
N MET A 43 9.49 2.71 -9.94
CA MET A 43 9.30 2.34 -8.53
C MET A 43 7.99 2.92 -7.96
N MET A 44 7.73 4.21 -8.19
CA MET A 44 6.50 4.86 -7.73
C MET A 44 5.25 4.27 -8.40
N ALA A 45 5.31 4.03 -9.71
CA ALA A 45 4.22 3.38 -10.45
C ALA A 45 3.94 1.96 -9.94
N PHE A 46 4.99 1.19 -9.63
CA PHE A 46 4.85 -0.14 -9.05
C PHE A 46 4.16 -0.08 -7.69
N LEU A 47 4.61 0.77 -6.76
CA LEU A 47 3.98 0.89 -5.44
C LEU A 47 2.53 1.36 -5.54
N SER A 48 2.21 2.30 -6.43
CA SER A 48 0.84 2.73 -6.69
C SER A 48 -0.04 1.57 -7.16
N LYS A 49 0.44 0.77 -8.12
CA LYS A 49 -0.26 -0.44 -8.59
C LYS A 49 -0.47 -1.45 -7.47
N GLN A 50 0.54 -1.69 -6.64
CA GLN A 50 0.45 -2.65 -5.52
C GLN A 50 -0.53 -2.20 -4.45
N SER A 51 -0.53 -0.90 -4.11
CA SER A 51 -1.47 -0.29 -3.17
C SER A 51 -2.90 -0.41 -3.70
N HIS A 52 -3.14 0.04 -4.94
CA HIS A 52 -4.46 -0.01 -5.55
C HIS A 52 -5.01 -1.44 -5.61
N LYS A 53 -4.22 -2.40 -6.11
CA LYS A 53 -4.63 -3.81 -6.21
C LYS A 53 -5.11 -4.40 -4.88
N ARG A 54 -4.43 -4.07 -3.77
CA ARG A 54 -4.77 -4.57 -2.43
C ARG A 54 -5.96 -3.85 -1.82
N MET A 55 -6.05 -2.54 -2.04
CA MET A 55 -7.16 -1.73 -1.57
C MET A 55 -8.48 -2.18 -2.21
N THR A 56 -8.45 -2.52 -3.51
CA THR A 56 -9.63 -2.95 -4.27
C THR A 56 -9.78 -4.47 -4.35
N ASP A 57 -9.05 -5.24 -3.54
CA ASP A 57 -9.21 -6.69 -3.47
C ASP A 57 -10.63 -7.00 -2.96
N PRO A 58 -11.45 -7.80 -3.66
CA PRO A 58 -12.79 -8.18 -3.19
C PRO A 58 -12.81 -8.76 -1.78
N GLU A 59 -11.72 -9.40 -1.35
CA GLU A 59 -11.59 -9.93 0.00
C GLU A 59 -11.61 -8.84 1.08
N MET A 60 -11.09 -7.63 0.78
CA MET A 60 -11.18 -6.50 1.70
C MET A 60 -12.64 -6.15 2.00
N GLY A 61 -13.51 -6.16 0.98
CA GLY A 61 -14.95 -5.92 1.13
C GLY A 61 -15.62 -6.99 1.99
N LYS A 62 -15.35 -8.28 1.72
CA LYS A 62 -15.90 -9.37 2.53
C LYS A 62 -15.51 -9.29 4.00
N LEU A 63 -14.26 -8.92 4.28
CA LEU A 63 -13.78 -8.76 5.65
C LEU A 63 -14.48 -7.59 6.35
N LEU A 64 -14.69 -6.48 5.66
CA LEU A 64 -15.45 -5.34 6.19
C LEU A 64 -16.90 -5.74 6.50
N ASP A 65 -17.59 -6.40 5.57
CA ASP A 65 -18.98 -6.86 5.75
C ASP A 65 -19.10 -7.84 6.93
N SER A 66 -18.15 -8.77 7.06
CA SER A 66 -18.11 -9.73 8.17
C SER A 66 -17.89 -9.04 9.51
N LEU A 67 -16.96 -8.09 9.59
CA LEU A 67 -16.65 -7.35 10.81
C LEU A 67 -17.78 -6.41 11.22
N GLU A 68 -18.45 -5.77 10.27
CA GLU A 68 -19.63 -4.93 10.54
C GLU A 68 -20.79 -5.76 11.11
N SER A 69 -20.96 -7.00 10.63
CA SER A 69 -21.99 -7.92 11.12
C SER A 69 -21.73 -8.50 12.52
N GLN A 70 -20.52 -8.33 13.06
CA GLN A 70 -20.12 -8.78 14.40
C GLN A 70 -20.29 -7.71 15.49
N ASN A 71 -20.61 -6.46 15.10
CA ASN A 71 -20.99 -5.37 16.01
C ASN A 71 -22.48 -5.41 16.35
#